data_AF-A0A2R5FJ64-F1
#
_entry.id   AF-A0A2R5FJ64-F1
#
_cell.length_a   1.000
_cell.length_b   1.000
_cell.length_c   1.000
_cell.angle_alpha   90.00
_cell.angle_beta   90.00
_cell.angle_gamma   90.00
#
_symmetry.space_group_name_H-M   'P 1'
#
loop_
_entity.id
_entity.type
_entity.pdbx_description
1 polymer ?
#
loop_
_entity_poly.entity_id
_entity_poly.type
_entity_poly.pdbx_seq_one_letter_code
_entity_poly.pdbx_strand_id
1 'polypeptide(L)' 'MIIIIVDGIVYFLEVPNDCAIRVGHETKNWEEGKCLVFDDTLEHEVWNHGNIPRIILLIDFKKSNF' A
#
# COMPACT_ATOMS: atom_id res chain seq x y z
N MET A 1 -12.58 5.42 1.02
CA MET A 1 -12.53 3.98 1.37
C MET A 1 -11.26 3.77 2.16
N ILE A 2 -11.38 3.62 3.48
CA ILE A 2 -10.24 3.40 4.38
C ILE A 2 -9.85 1.93 4.25
N ILE A 3 -8.67 1.63 3.72
CA ILE A 3 -8.10 0.29 3.73
C ILE A 3 -7.16 0.25 4.93
N ILE A 4 -7.55 -0.47 5.98
CA ILE A 4 -6.68 -0.79 7.11
C ILE A 4 -5.80 -1.94 6.63
N ILE A 5 -4.50 -1.68 6.44
CA ILE A 5 -3.53 -2.72 6.10
C ILE A 5 -2.98 -3.26 7.42
N VAL A 6 -3.18 -4.56 7.64
CA VAL A 6 -2.47 -5.36 8.65
C VAL A 6 -1.37 -6.09 7.90
N ASP A 7 -0.13 -5.85 8.33
CA ASP A 7 1.16 -6.41 7.91
C ASP A 7 1.23 -6.78 6.41
N GLY A 8 1.97 -6.04 5.58
CA GLY A 8 2.20 -6.59 4.25
C GLY A 8 2.99 -5.82 3.21
N ILE A 9 3.45 -6.61 2.22
CA ILE A 9 3.89 -6.15 0.92
C ILE A 9 2.65 -5.92 0.06
N VAL A 10 2.60 -4.79 -0.63
CA VAL A 10 1.54 -4.49 -1.60
C VAL A 10 2.14 -4.54 -3.01
N TYR A 11 1.63 -5.45 -3.84
CA TYR A 11 1.95 -5.49 -5.27
C TYR A 11 0.82 -4.86 -6.09
N PHE A 12 1.16 -3.97 -7.02
CA PHE A 12 0.19 -3.21 -7.80
C PHE A 12 -0.10 -3.89 -9.14
N LEU A 13 -1.35 -4.30 -9.32
CA LEU A 13 -1.83 -4.93 -10.55
C LEU A 13 -2.41 -3.90 -11.52
N GLU A 14 -3.09 -2.88 -10.99
CA GLU A 14 -3.65 -1.78 -11.76
C GLU A 14 -3.58 -0.51 -10.92
N VAL A 15 -2.89 0.52 -11.43
CA VAL A 15 -2.65 1.79 -10.73
C VAL A 15 -3.35 2.92 -11.48
N PRO A 16 -4.51 3.38 -11.00
CA PRO A 16 -5.11 4.61 -11.48
C PRO A 16 -4.20 5.81 -11.19
N ASN A 17 -4.36 6.89 -11.97
CA ASN A 17 -3.73 8.17 -11.66
C ASN A 17 -4.18 8.69 -10.28
N ASP A 18 -3.28 9.43 -9.61
CA ASP A 18 -3.54 10.08 -8.31
C ASP A 18 -3.91 9.09 -7.17
N CYS A 19 -3.18 7.98 -7.12
CA CYS A 19 -3.21 7.05 -6.00
C CYS A 19 -1.85 7.07 -5.28
N ALA A 20 -1.88 7.19 -3.95
CA ALA A 20 -0.67 7.24 -3.12
C ALA A 20 -0.91 6.65 -1.73
N ILE A 21 0.19 6.41 -1.00
CA ILE A 21 0.20 6.07 0.42
C ILE A 21 1.16 7.00 1.17
N ARG A 22 0.77 7.40 2.38
CA ARG A 22 1.71 7.92 3.37
C ARG A 22 1.93 6.87 4.45
N VAL A 23 3.17 6.67 4.86
CA VAL A 23 3.57 5.84 5.99
C VAL A 23 4.48 6.66 6.89
N GLY A 24 4.04 6.96 8.11
CA GLY A 24 4.67 7.95 8.96
C GLY A 24 4.73 9.32 8.27
N HIS A 25 5.94 9.74 7.93
CA HIS A 25 6.24 11.02 7.26
C HIS A 25 6.58 10.87 5.76
N GLU A 26 6.64 9.66 5.23
CA GLU A 26 6.97 9.42 3.83
C GLU A 26 5.71 9.20 3.00
N THR A 27 5.58 9.94 1.89
CA THR A 27 4.53 9.70 0.88
C THR A 27 5.14 9.03 -0.34
N LYS A 28 4.51 7.95 -0.81
CA LYS A 28 4.92 7.20 -2.00
C LYS A 28 3.75 7.05 -2.97
N ASN A 29 4.06 7.27 -4.25
CA ASN A 29 3.15 6.94 -5.33
C ASN A 29 3.25 5.45 -5.64
N TRP A 30 2.16 4.89 -6.15
CA TRP A 30 2.16 3.52 -6.62
C TRP A 30 2.73 3.42 -8.03
N GLU A 31 3.34 2.28 -8.32
CA GLU A 31 3.86 1.96 -9.64
C GLU A 31 3.40 0.55 -10.01
N GLU A 32 2.75 0.43 -11.16
CA GLU A 32 2.27 -0.86 -11.67
C GLU A 32 3.42 -1.86 -11.81
N GLY A 33 3.18 -3.11 -11.42
CA GLY A 33 4.19 -4.16 -11.47
C GLY A 33 5.30 -4.05 -10.42
N LYS A 34 5.20 -3.12 -9.47
CA LYS A 34 6.14 -2.99 -8.35
C LYS A 34 5.53 -3.43 -7.03
N CYS A 35 6.41 -3.86 -6.12
CA CYS A 35 6.08 -4.09 -4.72
C CYS A 35 6.43 -2.85 -3.90
N LEU A 36 5.55 -2.48 -2.96
CA LEU A 36 5.91 -1.63 -1.82
C LEU A 36 5.94 -2.48 -0.55
N VAL A 37 7.05 -2.41 0.18
CA VAL A 37 7.21 -2.98 1.54
C VAL A 37 7.31 -1.82 2.51
N PHE A 38 6.52 -1.83 3.58
CA PHE A 38 6.56 -0.80 4.61
C PHE A 38 6.22 -1.38 5.99
N ASP A 39 6.57 -0.64 7.04
CA ASP A 39 6.19 -0.96 8.42
C ASP A 39 4.77 -0.45 8.67
N ASP A 40 3.82 -1.37 8.78
CA ASP A 40 2.40 -1.10 8.98
C ASP A 40 2.08 -0.66 10.42
N THR A 41 3.02 -0.80 11.35
CA THR A 41 2.89 -0.30 12.73
C THR A 41 2.95 1.22 12.79
N LEU A 42 3.47 1.87 11.73
CA LEU A 42 3.45 3.31 11.57
C LEU A 42 2.08 3.77 11.07
N GLU A 43 1.65 4.97 11.49
CA GLU A 43 0.43 5.59 10.99
C GLU A 43 0.51 5.69 9.46
N HIS A 44 -0.49 5.13 8.78
CA HIS A 44 -0.53 5.13 7.34
C HIS A 44 -1.90 5.56 6.80
N GLU A 45 -1.87 6.21 5.66
CA GLU A 45 -3.04 6.77 4.99
C GLU A 45 -2.95 6.48 3.50
N VAL A 46 -4.05 6.03 2.90
CA VAL A 46 -4.10 5.63 1.48
C VAL A 46 -5.14 6.49 0.76
N TRP A 47 -4.71 7.13 -0.33
CA TRP A 47 -5.57 7.92 -1.21
C TRP A 47 -5.83 7.17 -2.52
N ASN A 48 -7.10 7.18 -2.93
CA ASN A 48 -7.57 6.60 -4.18
C ASN A 48 -8.46 7.63 -4.90
N HIS A 49 -7.86 8.54 -5.66
CA HIS A 49 -8.60 9.58 -6.40
C HIS A 49 -8.82 9.22 -7.87
N GLY A 50 -8.26 8.10 -8.33
CA GLY A 50 -8.52 7.56 -9.65
C GLY A 50 -10.00 7.28 -9.91
N ASN A 51 -10.39 7.35 -11.18
CA ASN A 51 -11.75 7.12 -11.66
C ASN A 51 -12.06 5.63 -11.95
N ILE A 52 -11.10 4.74 -11.73
CA ILE A 52 -11.24 3.29 -11.89
C ILE A 52 -10.79 2.58 -10.60
N PRO A 53 -11.25 1.34 -10.35
CA PRO A 53 -10.81 0.57 -9.20
C PRO A 53 -9.28 0.36 -9.19
N ARG A 54 -8.68 0.48 -8.00
CA ARG A 54 -7.29 0.08 -7.77
C ARG A 54 -7.26 -1.36 -7.29
N ILE A 55 -6.49 -2.21 -7.96
CA ILE A 55 -6.34 -3.63 -7.60
C ILE A 55 -4.92 -3.86 -7.07
N ILE A 56 -4.85 -4.42 -5.86
CA ILE A 56 -3.60 -4.76 -5.19
C ILE A 56 -3.60 -6.21 -4.75
N LEU A 57 -2.43 -6.84 -4.74
CA LEU A 57 -2.18 -8.07 -3.99
C LEU A 57 -1.50 -7.70 -2.67
N LEU A 58 -2.17 -7.99 -1.56
CA LEU A 58 -1.62 -7.82 -0.22
C LEU A 58 -1.01 -9.15 0.25
N ILE A 59 0.24 -9.12 0.69
CA ILE A 59 0.97 -10.29 1.18
C ILE A 59 1.50 -9.99 2.58
N ASP A 60 0.97 -10.68 3.57
CA ASP A 60 1.41 -10.60 4.97
C ASP A 60 2.49 -11.65 5.28
N PHE A 61 3.53 -11.24 6.00
CA PHE A 61 4.55 -12.11 6.54
C PHE A 61 4.57 -12.00 8.06
N LYS A 62 4.43 -13.15 8.73
CA LYS A 62 4.64 -13.23 10.16
C LYS A 62 6.10 -12.88 10.49
N LYS A 63 6.32 -11.81 11.27
CA LYS A 63 7.65 -11.53 11.86
C LYS A 63 8.09 -12.77 12.65
N SER A 64 9.18 -13.42 12.24
CA SER A 64 9.73 -14.54 13.02
C SER A 64 10.49 -13.95 14.20
N ASN A 65 10.01 -14.21 15.41
CA ASN A 65 10.75 -13.90 16.62
C ASN A 65 11.92 -14.89 16.74
N PHE A 66 13.11 -14.46 16.31
CA PHE A 66 14.38 -15.05 16.73
C PHE A 66 15.11 -14.04 17.62
#